data_AF-A0A7C2SMZ0-F1
#
_entry.id   AF-A0A7C2SMZ0-F1
#
_cell.length_a   1.000
_cell.length_b   1.000
_cell.length_c   1.000
_cell.angle_alpha   90.00
_cell.angle_beta   90.00
_cell.angle_gamma   90.00
#
_symmetry.space_group_name_H-M   'P 1'
#
loop_
_entity.id
_entity.type
_entity.pdbx_description
1 polymer ?
#
loop_
_entity_poly.entity_id
_entity_poly.type
_entity_poly.pdbx_seq_one_letter_code
_entity_poly.pdbx_strand_id
1 'polypeptide(L)'
;PCTCSRTSVRAQATRMGIEGPIYPGTCRGRHPIPGRQHAMRLDTRGAVIEFEDRLQGVIRQDIGLALGDFVIWRVEDIASYHLAVVVDDAWQGVTDVVRGHDLLDSTPRQILLQRLLGLPTPRYLHLPLALGPDGQKLSKQNLAPALALETSARELARALDFLGQSPDEALREARPAEILAWAVRNWRPAAIPLMPRGGSSPS
;
A
#
# COMPACT_ATOMS: atom_id res chain seq x y z
N PRO A 1 -12.50 22.12 1.72
CA PRO A 1 -13.71 21.63 1.00
C PRO A 1 -13.53 21.79 -0.52
N CYS A 2 -14.00 20.84 -1.32
CA CYS A 2 -13.79 20.80 -2.76
C CYS A 2 -15.07 20.34 -3.47
N THR A 3 -15.55 21.15 -4.41
CA THR A 3 -16.75 20.87 -5.21
C THR A 3 -16.43 20.44 -6.64
N CYS A 4 -15.14 20.28 -6.99
CA CYS A 4 -14.71 19.88 -8.31
C CYS A 4 -15.05 18.41 -8.58
N SER A 5 -15.69 18.12 -9.72
CA SER A 5 -15.86 16.75 -10.20
C SER A 5 -14.54 16.16 -10.70
N ARG A 6 -14.45 14.82 -10.79
CA ARG A 6 -13.27 14.13 -11.34
C ARG A 6 -12.93 14.61 -12.75
N THR A 7 -13.93 14.80 -13.61
CA THR A 7 -13.77 15.34 -14.96
C THR A 7 -13.22 16.76 -14.95
N SER A 8 -13.74 17.62 -14.07
CA SER A 8 -13.29 19.01 -13.91
C SER A 8 -11.84 19.08 -13.44
N VAL A 9 -11.45 18.22 -12.49
CA VAL A 9 -10.06 18.10 -12.03
C VAL A 9 -9.15 17.66 -13.18
N ARG A 10 -9.52 16.61 -13.92
CA ARG A 10 -8.72 16.12 -15.05
C ARG A 10 -8.52 17.17 -16.14
N ALA A 11 -9.55 17.96 -16.44
CA ALA A 11 -9.50 19.00 -17.46
C ALA A 11 -8.64 20.22 -17.05
N GLN A 12 -8.57 20.53 -15.75
CA GLN A 12 -7.82 21.68 -15.23
C GLN A 12 -6.42 21.33 -14.73
N ALA A 13 -6.10 20.04 -14.59
CA ALA A 13 -4.81 19.59 -14.12
C ALA A 13 -3.70 20.00 -15.11
N THR A 14 -2.72 20.74 -14.62
CA THR A 14 -1.52 21.14 -15.38
C THR A 14 -0.33 20.20 -15.13
N ARG A 15 -0.48 19.26 -14.20
CA ARG A 15 0.57 18.34 -13.76
C ARG A 15 0.04 16.92 -13.64
N MET A 16 0.92 15.98 -13.94
CA MET A 16 0.70 14.55 -13.73
C MET A 16 1.57 14.08 -12.56
N GLY A 17 0.96 13.31 -11.67
CA GLY A 17 1.58 12.64 -10.55
C GLY A 17 1.58 11.13 -10.73
N ILE A 18 2.03 10.42 -9.71
CA ILE A 18 2.17 8.95 -9.73
C ILE A 18 0.82 8.22 -9.90
N GLU A 19 -0.28 8.82 -9.45
CA GLU A 19 -1.65 8.28 -9.58
C GLU A 19 -2.49 9.01 -10.65
N GLY A 20 -1.85 9.80 -11.51
CA GLY A 20 -2.51 10.54 -12.59
C GLY A 20 -2.62 12.04 -12.34
N PRO A 21 -3.65 12.72 -12.89
CA PRO A 21 -3.75 14.18 -12.87
C PRO A 21 -3.79 14.75 -11.44
N ILE A 22 -2.89 15.68 -11.15
CA ILE A 22 -2.80 16.34 -9.84
C ILE A 22 -3.87 17.41 -9.73
N TYR A 23 -4.57 17.45 -8.58
CA TYR A 23 -5.54 18.49 -8.29
C TYR A 23 -4.90 19.89 -8.33
N PRO A 24 -5.40 20.82 -9.16
CA PRO A 24 -4.76 22.12 -9.36
C PRO A 24 -5.00 23.13 -8.22
N GLY A 25 -5.74 22.75 -7.17
CA GLY A 25 -5.99 23.64 -6.02
C GLY A 25 -7.17 24.59 -6.20
N THR A 26 -8.07 24.37 -7.17
CA THR A 26 -9.18 25.29 -7.53
C THR A 26 -10.04 25.76 -6.35
N CYS A 27 -10.27 24.90 -5.36
CA CYS A 27 -11.10 25.17 -4.17
C CYS A 27 -10.27 25.45 -2.91
N ARG A 28 -8.94 25.53 -3.00
CA ARG A 28 -8.08 25.77 -1.85
C ARG A 28 -8.40 27.13 -1.21
N GLY A 29 -8.47 27.15 0.12
CA GLY A 29 -8.82 28.36 0.88
C GLY A 29 -10.27 28.84 0.74
N ARG A 30 -11.13 28.11 0.00
CA ARG A 30 -12.55 28.46 -0.12
C ARG A 30 -13.37 27.89 1.03
N HIS A 31 -14.38 28.63 1.46
CA HIS A 31 -15.36 28.15 2.44
C HIS A 31 -16.36 27.16 1.81
N PRO A 32 -16.93 26.22 2.60
CA PRO A 32 -18.03 25.40 2.15
C PRO A 32 -19.20 26.28 1.69
N ILE A 33 -19.83 25.93 0.57
CA ILE A 33 -21.07 26.59 0.12
C ILE A 33 -22.24 25.87 0.79
N PRO A 34 -23.10 26.56 1.58
CA PRO A 34 -24.25 25.94 2.21
C PRO A 34 -25.13 25.19 1.21
N GLY A 35 -25.60 24.00 1.58
CA GLY A 35 -26.44 23.15 0.72
C GLY A 35 -25.72 22.46 -0.44
N ARG A 36 -24.42 22.72 -0.66
CA ARG A 36 -23.64 22.08 -1.72
C ARG A 36 -22.74 20.98 -1.17
N GLN A 37 -22.96 19.77 -1.65
CA GLN A 37 -22.10 18.64 -1.33
C GLN A 37 -20.66 18.90 -1.81
N HIS A 38 -19.69 18.46 -1.02
CA HIS A 38 -18.28 18.64 -1.30
C HIS A 38 -17.45 17.51 -0.70
N ALA A 39 -16.30 17.21 -1.30
CA ALA A 39 -15.28 16.39 -0.69
C ALA A 39 -14.37 17.26 0.20
N MET A 40 -13.69 16.65 1.16
CA MET A 40 -12.54 17.26 1.83
C MET A 40 -11.25 16.77 1.18
N ARG A 41 -10.40 17.71 0.79
CA ARG A 41 -9.03 17.45 0.34
C ARG A 41 -8.06 18.01 1.35
N LEU A 42 -6.97 17.31 1.56
CA LEU A 42 -5.87 17.78 2.41
C LEU A 42 -4.97 18.72 1.60
N ASP A 43 -4.63 19.89 2.14
CA ASP A 43 -3.61 20.77 1.55
C ASP A 43 -2.23 20.16 1.80
N THR A 44 -1.52 19.80 0.73
CA THR A 44 -0.22 19.09 0.83
C THR A 44 0.96 19.95 0.42
N ARG A 45 0.77 21.27 0.28
CA ARG A 45 1.86 22.19 -0.08
C ARG A 45 2.98 22.14 0.96
N GLY A 46 4.20 21.86 0.51
CA GLY A 46 5.38 21.75 1.36
C GLY A 46 5.41 20.49 2.23
N ALA A 47 4.48 19.56 2.06
CA ALA A 47 4.44 18.32 2.81
C ALA A 47 5.45 17.31 2.23
N VAL A 48 6.68 17.38 2.73
CA VAL A 48 7.72 16.39 2.46
C VAL A 48 7.75 15.37 3.59
N ILE A 49 7.56 14.10 3.24
CA ILE A 49 7.63 12.98 4.17
C ILE A 49 8.84 12.13 3.82
N GLU A 50 9.58 11.79 4.86
CA GLU A 50 10.69 10.85 4.81
C GLU A 50 10.44 9.78 5.87
N PHE A 51 10.66 8.52 5.50
CA PHE A 51 10.55 7.37 6.39
C PHE A 51 11.49 6.26 5.96
N GLU A 52 11.85 5.41 6.93
CA GLU A 52 12.60 4.18 6.68
C GLU A 52 11.63 3.02 6.50
N ASP A 53 11.69 2.39 5.34
CA ASP A 53 11.12 1.06 5.14
C ASP A 53 12.18 0.01 5.47
N ARG A 54 11.81 -0.93 6.34
CA ARG A 54 12.72 -1.98 6.82
C ARG A 54 13.23 -2.92 5.74
N LEU A 55 12.65 -2.91 4.55
CA LEU A 55 13.13 -3.64 3.38
C LEU A 55 13.56 -2.70 2.24
N GLN A 56 12.75 -1.71 1.90
CA GLN A 56 12.98 -0.82 0.75
C GLN A 56 13.97 0.33 1.03
N GLY A 57 14.41 0.49 2.28
CA GLY A 57 15.33 1.54 2.70
C GLY A 57 14.65 2.89 2.93
N VAL A 58 15.43 3.97 2.88
CA VAL A 58 14.92 5.33 3.12
C VAL A 58 14.16 5.83 1.90
N ILE A 59 12.92 6.26 2.12
CA ILE A 59 12.04 6.81 1.10
C ILE A 59 11.69 8.25 1.48
N ARG A 60 11.86 9.15 0.53
CA ARG A 60 11.55 10.58 0.67
C ARG A 60 10.64 11.03 -0.47
N GLN A 61 9.50 11.62 -0.13
CA GLN A 61 8.51 12.06 -1.10
C GLN A 61 7.92 13.42 -0.73
N ASP A 62 7.93 14.35 -1.69
CA ASP A 62 7.08 15.54 -1.64
C ASP A 62 5.67 15.15 -2.13
N ILE A 63 4.71 15.16 -1.20
CA ILE A 63 3.34 14.71 -1.49
C ILE A 63 2.66 15.70 -2.44
N GLY A 64 2.88 17.00 -2.26
CA GLY A 64 2.32 18.03 -3.12
C GLY A 64 2.78 17.88 -4.57
N LEU A 65 4.05 17.51 -4.79
CA LEU A 65 4.58 17.29 -6.13
C LEU A 65 4.19 15.95 -6.74
N ALA A 66 4.12 14.89 -5.94
CA ALA A 66 3.86 13.53 -6.43
C ALA A 66 2.37 13.19 -6.59
N LEU A 67 1.51 13.72 -5.70
CA LEU A 67 0.11 13.33 -5.56
C LEU A 67 -0.84 14.55 -5.48
N GLY A 68 -0.36 15.67 -4.96
CA GLY A 68 -1.14 16.88 -4.72
C GLY A 68 -2.15 16.73 -3.58
N ASP A 69 -3.14 17.63 -3.56
CA ASP A 69 -4.16 17.66 -2.51
C ASP A 69 -5.14 16.49 -2.72
N PHE A 70 -4.92 15.39 -2.01
CA PHE A 70 -5.73 14.17 -2.12
C PHE A 70 -7.00 14.24 -1.26
N VAL A 71 -8.01 13.45 -1.64
CA VAL A 71 -9.28 13.39 -0.91
C VAL A 71 -9.11 12.60 0.38
N ILE A 72 -9.56 13.17 1.50
CA ILE A 72 -9.59 12.53 2.83
C ILE A 72 -11.02 12.18 3.26
N TRP A 73 -12.00 12.93 2.76
CA TRP A 73 -13.43 12.68 2.97
C TRP A 73 -14.16 12.87 1.66
N ARG A 74 -14.93 11.88 1.24
CA ARG A 74 -15.61 11.90 -0.05
C ARG A 74 -16.91 12.70 0.03
N VAL A 75 -17.44 13.05 -1.14
CA VAL A 75 -18.72 13.76 -1.25
C VAL A 75 -19.90 12.91 -0.76
N GLU A 76 -19.76 11.59 -0.84
CA GLU A 76 -20.76 10.62 -0.37
C GLU A 76 -20.69 10.34 1.14
N ASP A 77 -20.01 11.19 1.91
CA ASP A 77 -19.83 11.05 3.37
C ASP A 77 -19.07 9.78 3.78
N ILE A 78 -18.09 9.40 2.97
CA ILE A 78 -17.25 8.21 3.19
C ILE A 78 -15.80 8.66 3.37
N ALA A 79 -15.16 8.20 4.45
CA ALA A 79 -13.72 8.41 4.67
C ALA A 79 -12.90 7.82 3.51
N SER A 80 -11.80 8.48 3.12
CA SER A 80 -10.89 7.87 2.17
C SER A 80 -10.16 6.69 2.79
N TYR A 81 -9.69 5.76 1.96
CA TYR A 81 -8.87 4.63 2.41
C TYR A 81 -7.69 5.07 3.29
N HIS A 82 -7.00 6.16 2.92
CA HIS A 82 -5.87 6.65 3.69
C HIS A 82 -6.25 7.14 5.08
N LEU A 83 -7.40 7.79 5.22
CA LEU A 83 -7.87 8.26 6.52
C LEU A 83 -8.37 7.10 7.38
N ALA A 84 -9.15 6.19 6.80
CA ALA A 84 -9.68 5.02 7.50
C ALA A 84 -8.55 4.16 8.09
N VAL A 85 -7.59 3.75 7.25
CA VAL A 85 -6.44 2.92 7.70
C VAL A 85 -5.65 3.59 8.81
N VAL A 86 -5.38 4.89 8.71
CA VAL A 86 -4.61 5.61 9.73
C VAL A 86 -5.31 5.62 11.08
N VAL A 87 -6.62 5.83 11.09
CA VAL A 87 -7.42 5.85 12.32
C VAL A 87 -7.57 4.46 12.91
N ASP A 88 -7.87 3.46 12.07
CA ASP A 88 -8.06 2.07 12.51
C ASP A 88 -6.75 1.46 13.05
N ASP A 89 -5.63 1.62 12.35
CA ASP A 89 -4.32 1.13 12.81
C ASP A 89 -3.95 1.72 14.17
N ALA A 90 -4.17 3.03 14.36
CA ALA A 90 -3.90 3.70 15.62
C ALA A 90 -4.84 3.21 16.74
N TRP A 91 -6.12 3.03 16.45
CA TRP A 91 -7.10 2.51 17.40
C TRP A 91 -6.79 1.06 17.83
N GLN A 92 -6.32 0.22 16.91
CA GLN A 92 -5.92 -1.16 17.17
C GLN A 92 -4.52 -1.28 17.79
N GLY A 93 -3.76 -0.19 17.90
CA GLY A 93 -2.40 -0.20 18.45
C GLY A 93 -1.37 -0.89 17.54
N VAL A 94 -1.55 -0.82 16.22
CA VAL A 94 -0.63 -1.41 15.24
C VAL A 94 0.75 -0.73 15.35
N THR A 95 1.79 -1.53 15.58
CA THR A 95 3.18 -1.05 15.66
C THR A 95 3.99 -1.29 14.39
N ASP A 96 3.58 -2.26 13.57
CA ASP A 96 4.27 -2.74 12.39
C ASP A 96 3.28 -3.01 11.27
N VAL A 97 3.45 -2.30 10.16
CA VAL A 97 2.66 -2.50 8.94
C VAL A 97 3.52 -3.25 7.93
N VAL A 98 3.18 -4.53 7.73
CA VAL A 98 3.81 -5.41 6.72
C VAL A 98 2.80 -5.66 5.60
N ARG A 99 3.07 -5.14 4.39
CA ARG A 99 2.13 -5.20 3.26
C ARG A 99 2.85 -5.22 1.91
N GLY A 100 2.13 -5.37 0.80
CA GLY A 100 2.72 -5.39 -0.54
C GLY A 100 3.28 -4.04 -1.00
N HIS A 101 4.33 -4.07 -1.81
CA HIS A 101 5.00 -2.90 -2.39
C HIS A 101 4.09 -2.03 -3.28
N ASP A 102 2.97 -2.55 -3.77
CA ASP A 102 1.93 -1.76 -4.46
C ASP A 102 1.34 -0.64 -3.60
N LEU A 103 1.46 -0.74 -2.27
CA LEU A 103 1.00 0.28 -1.33
C LEU A 103 2.12 1.21 -0.84
N LEU A 104 3.34 1.09 -1.37
CA LEU A 104 4.49 1.89 -0.93
C LEU A 104 4.20 3.40 -1.06
N ASP A 105 3.69 3.81 -2.23
CA ASP A 105 3.31 5.19 -2.56
C ASP A 105 2.11 5.73 -1.76
N SER A 106 1.41 4.87 -1.01
CA SER A 106 0.37 5.28 -0.06
C SER A 106 0.93 5.71 1.29
N THR A 107 2.13 5.22 1.64
CA THR A 107 2.73 5.39 2.97
C THR A 107 3.00 6.85 3.33
N PRO A 108 3.59 7.69 2.45
CA PRO A 108 3.82 9.10 2.77
C PRO A 108 2.53 9.85 3.14
N ARG A 109 1.43 9.60 2.43
CA ARG A 109 0.11 10.21 2.74
C ARG A 109 -0.40 9.79 4.11
N GLN A 110 -0.27 8.50 4.43
CA GLN A 110 -0.72 7.95 5.71
C GLN A 110 0.12 8.51 6.87
N ILE A 111 1.44 8.61 6.71
CA ILE A 111 2.33 9.25 7.70
C ILE A 111 1.99 10.73 7.88
N LEU A 112 1.71 11.46 6.79
CA LEU A 112 1.27 12.86 6.90
C LEU A 112 -0.02 12.97 7.74
N LEU A 113 -1.00 12.11 7.49
CA LEU A 113 -2.25 12.08 8.26
C LEU A 113 -2.02 11.74 9.73
N GLN A 114 -1.18 10.73 10.04
CA GLN A 114 -0.81 10.38 11.41
C GLN A 114 -0.23 11.59 12.14
N ARG A 115 0.75 12.28 11.53
CA ARG A 115 1.38 13.48 12.11
C ARG A 115 0.38 14.60 12.36
N LEU A 116 -0.50 14.88 11.40
CA LEU A 116 -1.51 15.92 11.52
C LEU A 116 -2.56 15.62 12.59
N LEU A 117 -2.87 14.33 12.83
CA LEU A 117 -3.83 13.88 13.83
C LEU A 117 -3.20 13.60 15.20
N GLY A 118 -1.87 13.72 15.33
CA GLY A 118 -1.15 13.39 16.57
C GLY A 118 -1.15 11.89 16.90
N LEU A 119 -1.28 11.03 15.89
CA LEU A 119 -1.31 9.57 16.02
C LEU A 119 0.11 8.97 15.90
N PRO A 120 0.36 7.80 16.51
CA PRO A 120 1.63 7.10 16.36
C PRO A 120 1.90 6.70 14.90
N THR A 121 3.18 6.73 14.51
CA THR A 121 3.63 6.21 13.22
C THR A 121 4.22 4.81 13.39
N PRO A 122 3.64 3.77 12.76
CA PRO A 122 4.16 2.41 12.84
C PRO A 122 5.44 2.26 12.01
N ARG A 123 6.15 1.16 12.22
CA ARG A 123 7.27 0.74 11.38
C ARG A 123 6.74 0.09 10.11
N TYR A 124 7.33 0.38 8.96
CA TYR A 124 6.88 -0.15 7.68
C TYR A 124 7.84 -1.19 7.12
N LEU A 125 7.28 -2.22 6.48
CA LEU A 125 8.00 -3.16 5.62
C LEU A 125 7.12 -3.50 4.42
N HIS A 126 7.59 -3.16 3.22
CA HIS A 126 6.85 -3.44 1.99
C HIS A 126 7.42 -4.64 1.23
N LEU A 127 6.69 -5.75 1.24
CA LEU A 127 7.02 -7.01 0.59
C LEU A 127 7.05 -6.88 -0.94
N PRO A 128 7.93 -7.61 -1.65
CA PRO A 128 8.04 -7.56 -3.10
C PRO A 128 6.73 -7.99 -3.78
N LEU A 129 6.49 -7.48 -4.98
CA LEU A 129 5.34 -7.88 -5.79
C LEU A 129 5.54 -9.28 -6.37
N ALA A 130 4.52 -10.12 -6.29
CA ALA A 130 4.48 -11.36 -7.04
C ALA A 130 4.14 -11.04 -8.50
N LEU A 131 5.04 -11.40 -9.42
CA LEU A 131 4.82 -11.26 -10.86
C LEU A 131 4.57 -12.63 -11.48
N GLY A 132 3.68 -12.67 -12.47
CA GLY A 132 3.44 -13.82 -13.31
C GLY A 132 4.62 -14.08 -14.26
N PRO A 133 4.60 -15.20 -14.99
CA PRO A 133 5.64 -15.55 -15.95
C PRO A 133 5.83 -14.51 -17.08
N ASP A 134 4.80 -13.73 -17.36
CA ASP A 134 4.79 -12.63 -18.32
C ASP A 134 5.26 -11.29 -17.74
N GLY A 135 5.71 -11.27 -16.48
CA GLY A 135 6.13 -10.07 -15.77
C GLY A 135 4.97 -9.18 -15.30
N GLN A 136 3.71 -9.59 -15.51
CA GLN A 136 2.56 -8.84 -15.01
C GLN A 136 2.30 -9.11 -13.53
N LYS A 137 1.72 -8.14 -12.82
CA LYS A 137 1.35 -8.34 -11.40
C LYS A 137 0.37 -9.50 -11.28
N LEU A 138 0.67 -10.47 -10.40
CA LEU A 138 -0.30 -11.45 -9.94
C LEU A 138 -1.32 -10.72 -9.06
N SER A 139 -2.37 -10.20 -9.69
CA SER A 139 -3.47 -9.52 -9.01
C SER A 139 -4.79 -10.19 -9.38
N LYS A 140 -5.84 -9.96 -8.58
CA LYS A 140 -7.20 -10.45 -8.88
C LYS A 140 -7.74 -9.96 -10.23
N GLN A 141 -7.18 -8.89 -10.80
CA GLN A 141 -7.54 -8.42 -12.14
C GLN A 141 -6.98 -9.30 -13.26
N ASN A 142 -5.97 -10.13 -12.98
CA ASN A 142 -5.29 -11.01 -13.94
C ASN A 142 -5.68 -12.49 -13.80
N LEU A 143 -6.90 -12.78 -13.32
CA LEU A 143 -7.43 -14.16 -13.21
C LEU A 143 -6.52 -15.11 -12.39
N ALA A 144 -5.78 -14.60 -11.41
CA ALA A 144 -5.03 -15.45 -10.50
C ALA A 144 -6.01 -16.44 -9.82
N PRO A 145 -5.78 -17.76 -9.94
CA PRO A 145 -6.70 -18.75 -9.38
C PRO A 145 -6.84 -18.54 -7.87
N ALA A 146 -8.05 -18.76 -7.35
CA ALA A 146 -8.27 -18.75 -5.92
C ALA A 146 -7.39 -19.82 -5.25
N LEU A 147 -6.91 -19.53 -4.04
CA LEU A 147 -6.18 -20.51 -3.26
C LEU A 147 -7.11 -21.69 -2.94
N ALA A 148 -6.69 -22.89 -3.34
CA ALA A 148 -7.37 -24.14 -3.03
C ALA A 148 -6.81 -24.71 -1.71
N LEU A 149 -7.68 -25.19 -0.82
CA LEU A 149 -7.24 -25.74 0.46
C LEU A 149 -6.45 -27.04 0.27
N GLU A 150 -6.79 -27.78 -0.78
CA GLU A 150 -6.17 -29.04 -1.20
C GLU A 150 -4.70 -28.86 -1.58
N THR A 151 -4.31 -27.67 -2.05
CA THR A 151 -2.91 -27.35 -2.44
C THR A 151 -2.22 -26.43 -1.44
N SER A 152 -2.82 -26.16 -0.29
CA SER A 152 -2.35 -25.16 0.69
C SER A 152 -0.90 -25.37 1.16
N ALA A 153 -0.47 -26.60 1.41
CA ALA A 153 0.92 -26.91 1.79
C ALA A 153 1.92 -26.45 0.71
N ARG A 154 1.63 -26.78 -0.55
CA ARG A 154 2.46 -26.40 -1.70
C ARG A 154 2.45 -24.89 -1.93
N GLU A 155 1.31 -24.24 -1.77
CA GLU A 155 1.20 -22.77 -1.89
C GLU A 155 1.95 -22.04 -0.77
N LEU A 156 1.94 -22.59 0.45
CA LEU A 156 2.76 -22.06 1.56
C LEU A 156 4.25 -22.21 1.28
N ALA A 157 4.69 -23.36 0.80
CA ALA A 157 6.09 -23.56 0.41
C ALA A 157 6.52 -22.58 -0.70
N ARG A 158 5.68 -22.38 -1.73
CA ARG A 158 5.90 -21.39 -2.80
C ARG A 158 5.98 -19.97 -2.26
N ALA A 159 5.11 -19.60 -1.33
CA ALA A 159 5.15 -18.29 -0.68
C ALA A 159 6.44 -18.09 0.13
N LEU A 160 6.89 -19.11 0.85
CA LEU A 160 8.16 -19.08 1.59
C LEU A 160 9.38 -18.98 0.66
N ASP A 161 9.39 -19.70 -0.46
CA ASP A 161 10.42 -19.57 -1.49
C ASP A 161 10.45 -18.15 -2.10
N PHE A 162 9.27 -17.61 -2.41
CA PHE A 162 9.13 -16.24 -2.90
C PHE A 162 9.70 -15.22 -1.91
N LEU A 163 9.48 -15.44 -0.61
CA LEU A 163 10.00 -14.63 0.49
C LEU A 163 11.47 -14.97 0.86
N GLY A 164 12.14 -15.84 0.09
CA GLY A 164 13.55 -16.20 0.28
C GLY A 164 13.83 -17.06 1.51
N GLN A 165 12.82 -17.71 2.10
CA GLN A 165 12.97 -18.51 3.32
C GLN A 165 13.43 -19.95 3.04
N SER A 166 13.15 -20.47 1.83
CA SER A 166 13.63 -21.76 1.30
C SER A 166 13.46 -22.96 2.26
N PRO A 167 12.22 -23.46 2.48
CA PRO A 167 11.98 -24.70 3.21
C PRO A 167 12.56 -25.92 2.47
N ASP A 168 13.00 -26.93 3.22
CA ASP A 168 13.50 -28.19 2.68
C ASP A 168 12.37 -29.05 2.07
N GLU A 169 12.74 -30.08 1.30
CA GLU A 169 11.78 -30.92 0.58
C GLU A 169 10.82 -31.68 1.52
N ALA A 170 11.32 -32.13 2.67
CA ALA A 170 10.51 -32.83 3.66
C ALA A 170 9.38 -31.94 4.20
N LEU A 171 9.64 -30.64 4.38
CA LEU A 171 8.64 -29.69 4.85
C LEU A 171 7.63 -29.30 3.77
N ARG A 172 7.97 -29.39 2.48
CA ARG A 172 7.06 -29.05 1.36
C ARG A 172 5.85 -29.96 1.27
N GLU A 173 6.00 -31.22 1.70
CA GLU A 173 4.95 -32.23 1.76
C GLU A 173 4.31 -32.35 3.16
N ALA A 174 4.74 -31.51 4.12
CA ALA A 174 4.19 -31.50 5.48
C ALA A 174 2.83 -30.79 5.56
N ARG A 175 2.17 -30.88 6.72
CA ARG A 175 0.90 -30.19 6.93
C ARG A 175 1.12 -28.66 6.98
N PRO A 176 0.15 -27.84 6.52
CA PRO A 176 0.26 -26.39 6.59
C PRO A 176 0.69 -25.84 7.95
N ALA A 177 0.18 -26.41 9.05
CA ALA A 177 0.55 -25.99 10.40
C ALA A 177 2.03 -26.24 10.73
N GLU A 178 2.62 -27.32 10.22
CA GLU A 178 4.04 -27.66 10.43
C GLU A 178 4.94 -26.71 9.62
N ILE A 179 4.55 -26.41 8.37
CA ILE A 179 5.21 -25.43 7.51
C ILE A 179 5.22 -24.06 8.19
N LEU A 180 4.07 -23.60 8.70
CA LEU A 180 3.95 -22.31 9.38
C LEU A 180 4.76 -22.28 10.70
N ALA A 181 4.70 -23.35 11.49
CA ALA A 181 5.48 -23.43 12.73
C ALA A 181 6.99 -23.41 12.47
N TRP A 182 7.45 -24.06 11.41
CA TRP A 182 8.83 -23.95 10.96
C TRP A 182 9.16 -22.53 10.48
N ALA A 183 8.29 -21.90 9.68
CA ALA A 183 8.51 -20.56 9.15
C ALA A 183 8.67 -19.53 10.27
N VAL A 184 7.84 -19.59 11.31
CA VAL A 184 7.96 -18.71 12.48
C VAL A 184 9.31 -18.86 13.19
N ARG A 185 9.79 -20.09 13.36
CA ARG A 185 11.08 -20.36 14.05
C ARG A 185 12.30 -19.98 13.21
N ASN A 186 12.20 -20.04 11.88
CA ASN A 186 13.31 -19.87 10.95
C ASN A 186 13.22 -18.58 10.13
N TRP A 187 12.31 -17.67 10.48
CA TRP A 187 12.06 -16.46 9.70
C TRP A 187 13.29 -15.56 9.65
N ARG A 188 13.72 -15.22 8.45
CA ARG A 188 14.86 -14.35 8.17
C ARG A 188 14.39 -13.14 7.36
N PRO A 189 14.08 -12.00 8.00
CA PRO A 189 13.66 -10.79 7.30
C PRO A 189 14.67 -10.32 6.24
N ALA A 190 15.96 -10.46 6.53
CA ALA A 190 17.03 -10.08 5.61
C ALA A 190 17.13 -10.97 4.34
N ALA A 191 16.42 -12.11 4.31
CA ALA A 191 16.38 -12.98 3.14
C ALA A 191 15.26 -12.58 2.15
N ILE A 192 14.33 -11.70 2.57
CA ILE A 192 13.26 -11.23 1.70
C ILE A 192 13.87 -10.44 0.54
N PRO A 193 13.53 -10.75 -0.73
CA PRO A 193 14.12 -10.06 -1.86
C PRO A 193 13.59 -8.62 -1.99
N LEU A 194 14.46 -7.71 -2.43
CA LEU A 194 14.12 -6.31 -2.70
C LEU A 194 13.25 -6.14 -3.95
N MET A 195 13.56 -6.91 -5.00
CA MET A 195 12.87 -6.86 -6.29
C MET A 195 11.91 -8.03 -6.47
N PRO A 196 10.86 -7.86 -7.31
CA PRO A 196 10.00 -8.97 -7.69
C PRO A 196 10.80 -10.15 -8.24
N ARG A 197 10.50 -11.37 -7.78
CA ARG A 197 10.96 -12.60 -8.44
C ARG A 197 9.86 -13.05 -9.40
N GLY A 198 10.19 -13.19 -10.68
CA GLY A 198 9.32 -13.91 -11.62
C GLY A 198 9.19 -15.36 -11.14
N GLY A 199 7.97 -15.87 -11.08
CA GLY A 199 7.75 -17.27 -10.74
C GLY A 199 8.41 -18.17 -11.78
N SER A 200 9.55 -18.78 -11.46
CA SER A 200 10.09 -19.87 -12.25
C SER A 200 9.19 -21.09 -12.05
N SER A 201 8.39 -21.44 -13.07
CA SER A 201 7.85 -22.80 -13.15
C SER A 201 9.03 -23.78 -13.18
N PRO A 202 9.02 -24.85 -12.37
CA PRO A 202 10.00 -25.92 -12.55
C PRO A 202 9.77 -26.53 -13.94
N SER A 203 10.86 -26.67 -14.69
CA SER A 203 10.90 -27.47 -15.92
C SER A 203 10.74 -28.95 -15.60
#